data_AF-A0A6V8Q5Z6-F1
#
_entry.id   AF-A0A6V8Q5Z6-F1
#
_cell.length_a   1.000
_cell.length_b   1.000
_cell.length_c   1.000
_cell.angle_alpha   90.00
_cell.angle_beta   90.00
_cell.angle_gamma   90.00
#
_symmetry.space_group_name_H-M   'P 1'
#
loop_
_entity.id
_entity.type
_entity.pdbx_description
1 polymer ?
#
loop_
_entity_poly.entity_id
_entity_poly.type
_entity_poly.pdbx_seq_one_letter_code
_entity_poly.pdbx_strand_id
1 'polypeptide(L)'
;MSSPALQCQGVSKYFFKKGFFSSKGKGQKNPVTVAVAHINLEVARGETLGVVGPNGSGKSTLIRLISTLLYPDCGTILVFGHFFSYD
;
A
#
# COMPACT_ATOMS: atom_id res chain seq x y z
N MET A 1 -17.29 -10.19 19.46
CA MET A 1 -16.04 -9.42 19.28
C MET A 1 -16.30 -8.36 18.23
N SER A 2 -15.90 -7.11 18.47
CA SER A 2 -16.07 -6.02 17.49
C SER A 2 -15.10 -6.23 16.32
N SER A 3 -15.54 -5.94 15.09
CA SER A 3 -14.67 -5.96 13.91
C SER A 3 -13.56 -4.88 14.05
N PRO A 4 -12.33 -5.15 13.59
CA PRO A 4 -11.25 -4.17 13.64
C PRO A 4 -11.59 -2.90 12.84
N ALA A 5 -10.89 -1.81 13.15
CA ALA A 5 -10.99 -0.55 12.41
C ALA A 5 -10.20 -0.61 11.10
N LEU A 6 -9.07 -1.30 11.09
CA LEU A 6 -8.23 -1.51 9.91
C LEU A 6 -7.77 -2.96 9.85
N GLN A 7 -7.82 -3.57 8.67
CA GLN A 7 -7.19 -4.84 8.40
C GLN A 7 -6.47 -4.82 7.06
N CYS A 8 -5.17 -5.08 7.08
CA CYS A 8 -4.30 -5.22 5.91
C CYS A 8 -3.84 -6.67 5.81
N GLN A 9 -3.98 -7.28 4.63
CA GLN A 9 -3.50 -8.63 4.36
C GLN A 9 -2.61 -8.63 3.12
N GLY A 10 -1.33 -8.95 3.30
CA GLY A 10 -0.35 -9.10 2.22
C GLY A 10 -0.14 -7.83 1.37
N VAL A 11 -0.35 -6.64 1.94
CA VAL A 11 -0.40 -5.39 1.20
C VAL A 11 0.97 -5.00 0.67
N SER A 12 1.08 -4.81 -0.65
CA SER A 12 2.30 -4.36 -1.33
C SER A 12 2.03 -3.18 -2.26
N LYS A 13 3.02 -2.30 -2.38
CA LYS A 13 3.01 -1.17 -3.33
C LYS A 13 4.34 -1.01 -4.03
N TYR A 14 4.29 -0.85 -5.34
CA TYR A 14 5.40 -0.61 -6.23
C TYR A 14 5.22 0.70 -7.00
N PHE A 15 6.33 1.39 -7.28
CA PHE A 15 6.35 2.53 -8.19
C PHE A 15 7.24 2.23 -9.39
N PHE A 16 6.78 2.63 -10.57
CA PHE A 16 7.47 2.45 -11.85
C PHE A 16 7.92 3.82 -12.39
N LYS A 17 9.09 3.89 -13.04
CA LYS A 17 9.49 5.12 -13.74
C LYS A 17 8.46 5.43 -14.82
N LYS A 18 7.88 6.63 -14.79
CA LYS A 18 7.29 7.22 -15.99
C LYS A 18 8.44 7.57 -16.95
N GLY A 19 8.27 7.24 -18.22
CA GLY A 19 9.32 7.07 -19.22
C GLY A 19 10.45 8.11 -19.25
N PHE A 20 11.68 7.61 -19.34
CA PHE A 20 12.75 8.26 -20.09
C PHE A 20 12.85 7.52 -21.42
N PHE A 21 12.53 8.21 -22.51
CA PHE A 21 12.69 7.82 -23.91
C PHE A 21 13.55 6.56 -24.15
N SER A 22 12.91 5.41 -24.34
CA SER A 22 13.57 4.26 -24.96
C SER A 22 12.72 3.79 -26.13
N SER A 23 13.14 4.27 -27.29
CA SER A 23 12.78 3.77 -28.60
C SER A 23 12.86 2.23 -28.61
N LYS A 24 11.82 1.58 -29.14
CA LYS A 24 11.77 0.15 -29.53
C LYS A 24 12.29 -0.87 -28.50
N GLY A 25 11.37 -1.45 -27.74
CA GLY A 25 11.57 -2.78 -27.15
C GLY A 25 10.45 -3.17 -26.20
N LYS A 26 9.92 -4.40 -26.34
CA LYS A 26 9.08 -5.07 -25.33
C LYS A 26 9.93 -5.30 -24.07
N GLY A 27 10.15 -4.27 -23.27
CA GLY A 27 10.84 -4.36 -21.98
C GLY A 27 9.83 -4.65 -20.88
N GLN A 28 10.08 -5.71 -20.10
CA GLN A 28 9.36 -6.03 -18.88
C GLN A 28 9.36 -4.78 -17.97
N LYS A 29 8.18 -4.26 -17.61
CA LYS A 29 8.06 -3.10 -16.71
C LYS A 29 8.45 -3.54 -15.30
N ASN A 30 9.75 -3.54 -15.00
CA ASN A 30 10.23 -3.84 -13.66
C ASN A 30 9.93 -2.65 -12.72
N PRO A 31 9.45 -2.91 -11.49
CA PRO A 31 9.24 -1.85 -10.52
C PRO A 31 10.57 -1.18 -10.19
N VAL A 32 10.56 0.14 -10.16
CA VAL A 32 11.75 0.94 -9.83
C VAL A 32 11.91 1.07 -8.33
N THR A 33 10.82 0.94 -7.58
CA THR A 33 10.84 1.06 -6.13
C THR A 33 9.75 0.18 -5.52
N VAL A 34 10.14 -0.63 -4.54
CA VAL A 34 9.21 -1.30 -3.63
C VAL A 34 8.97 -0.35 -2.46
N ALA A 35 7.77 0.23 -2.38
CA ALA A 35 7.45 1.23 -1.37
C ALA A 35 7.00 0.62 -0.04
N VAL A 36 6.19 -0.45 -0.11
CA VAL A 36 5.89 -1.35 1.01
C VAL A 36 5.75 -2.78 0.46
N ALA A 37 6.08 -3.78 1.27
CA ALA A 37 6.03 -5.18 0.86
C ALA A 37 5.36 -6.03 1.95
N HIS A 38 4.33 -6.79 1.55
CA HIS A 38 3.67 -7.82 2.36
C HIS A 38 3.25 -7.36 3.76
N ILE A 39 2.66 -6.15 3.86
CA ILE A 39 2.18 -5.63 5.13
C ILE A 39 0.95 -6.41 5.58
N ASN A 40 1.05 -7.03 6.75
CA ASN A 40 -0.05 -7.61 7.51
C ASN A 40 -0.19 -6.79 8.80
N LEU A 41 -1.36 -6.15 8.98
CA LEU A 41 -1.61 -5.24 10.08
C LEU A 41 -3.08 -5.27 10.43
N GLU A 42 -3.39 -5.32 11.72
CA GLU A 42 -4.73 -5.14 12.25
C GLU A 42 -4.71 -4.03 13.30
N VAL A 43 -5.71 -3.15 13.27
CA VAL A 43 -5.87 -2.09 14.28
C VAL A 43 -7.29 -2.18 14.83
N ALA A 44 -7.39 -2.34 16.15
CA ALA A 44 -8.66 -2.42 16.83
C ALA A 44 -9.37 -1.05 16.87
N ARG A 45 -10.69 -1.06 17.07
CA ARG A 45 -11.44 0.19 17.28
C ARG A 45 -10.99 0.85 18.59
N GLY A 46 -10.65 2.13 18.52
CA GLY A 46 -10.16 2.91 19.67
C GLY A 46 -8.66 2.76 19.94
N GLU A 47 -7.94 1.94 19.17
CA GLU A 47 -6.49 1.81 19.26
C GLU A 47 -5.79 2.98 18.56
N THR A 48 -4.67 3.43 19.13
CA THR A 48 -3.74 4.37 18.47
C THR A 48 -2.50 3.63 18.00
N LEU A 49 -2.32 3.55 16.67
CA LEU A 49 -1.12 2.96 16.06
C LEU A 49 -0.12 4.04 15.65
N GLY A 50 1.12 3.93 16.14
CA GLY A 50 2.24 4.75 15.70
C GLY A 50 3.05 4.09 14.57
N VAL A 51 3.23 4.78 13.44
CA VAL A 51 4.08 4.31 12.33
C VAL A 51 5.39 5.10 12.31
N VAL A 52 6.50 4.44 12.65
CA VAL A 52 7.84 5.07 12.79
C VAL A 52 8.87 4.44 11.85
N GLY A 53 9.96 5.17 11.56
CA GLY A 53 11.07 4.69 10.74
C GLY A 53 11.76 5.80 9.91
N PRO A 54 12.92 5.52 9.28
CA PRO A 54 13.70 6.50 8.54
C PRO A 54 13.00 7.11 7.32
N ASN A 55 13.50 8.22 6.79
CA ASN A 55 12.99 8.78 5.53
C ASN A 55 13.14 7.76 4.39
N GLY A 56 12.12 7.68 3.53
CA GLY A 56 12.07 6.70 2.43
C GLY A 56 11.57 5.30 2.81
N SER A 57 11.30 5.00 4.09
CA SER A 57 10.88 3.66 4.54
C SER A 57 9.43 3.25 4.18
N GLY A 58 8.71 4.07 3.41
CA GLY A 58 7.33 3.75 2.98
C GLY A 58 6.19 4.21 3.88
N LYS A 59 6.45 4.90 5.01
CA LYS A 59 5.40 5.34 5.96
C LYS A 59 4.29 6.15 5.33
N SER A 60 4.64 7.21 4.59
CA SER A 60 3.65 8.05 3.90
C SER A 60 2.91 7.29 2.81
N THR A 61 3.55 6.28 2.20
CA THR A 61 2.88 5.38 1.25
C THR A 61 1.86 4.50 1.97
N LEU A 62 2.22 3.90 3.12
CA LEU A 62 1.31 3.11 3.94
C LEU A 62 0.11 3.94 4.42
N ILE A 63 0.35 5.17 4.90
CA ILE A 63 -0.73 6.08 5.30
C ILE A 63 -1.65 6.37 4.11
N ARG A 64 -1.11 6.69 2.92
CA ARG A 64 -1.94 6.93 1.72
C ARG A 64 -2.75 5.70 1.30
N LEU A 65 -2.20 4.49 1.43
CA LEU A 65 -2.90 3.24 1.17
C LEU A 65 -4.09 3.07 2.13
N ILE A 66 -3.87 3.24 3.43
CA ILE A 66 -4.91 3.13 4.47
C ILE A 66 -5.98 4.22 4.29
N SER A 67 -5.57 5.44 3.92
CA SER A 67 -6.46 6.57 3.65
C SER A 67 -7.12 6.51 2.27
N THR A 68 -7.00 5.40 1.53
CA THR A 68 -7.59 5.17 0.20
C THR A 68 -7.21 6.21 -0.87
N LEU A 69 -6.16 6.98 -0.61
CA LEU A 69 -5.53 7.92 -1.56
C LEU A 69 -4.62 7.19 -2.56
N LEU A 70 -4.31 5.93 -2.28
CA LEU A 70 -3.51 5.06 -3.12
C LEU A 70 -4.05 3.64 -3.05
N TYR A 71 -4.00 2.93 -4.16
CA TYR A 71 -4.39 1.52 -4.20
C TYR A 71 -3.18 0.60 -4.05
N PRO A 72 -3.31 -0.51 -3.31
CA PRO A 72 -2.29 -1.55 -3.26
C PRO A 72 -2.16 -2.21 -4.64
N ASP A 73 -0.95 -2.65 -4.99
CA ASP A 73 -0.75 -3.46 -6.21
C ASP A 73 -0.97 -4.95 -5.93
N CYS A 74 -0.82 -5.37 -4.66
CA CYS A 74 -1.16 -6.71 -4.19
C CYS A 74 -1.74 -6.64 -2.77
N GLY A 75 -2.54 -7.63 -2.39
CA GLY A 75 -3.16 -7.73 -1.07
C GLY A 75 -4.43 -6.89 -0.92
N THR A 76 -4.99 -6.88 0.28
CA THR A 76 -6.28 -6.23 0.57
C THR A 76 -6.20 -5.33 1.80
N ILE A 77 -6.94 -4.22 1.76
CA ILE A 77 -7.13 -3.30 2.87
C ILE A 77 -8.63 -3.17 3.13
N LEU A 78 -9.05 -3.42 4.38
CA LEU A 78 -10.39 -3.16 4.86
C LEU A 78 -10.35 -2.04 5.89
N VAL A 79 -11.17 -1.00 5.69
CA VAL A 79 -11.35 0.09 6.66
C VAL A 79 -12.78 0.03 7.17
N PHE A 80 -12.94 -0.17 8.47
CA PHE A 80 -14.24 -0.40 9.13
C PHE A 80 -15.11 -1.47 8.44
N GLY A 81 -14.49 -2.50 7.87
CA GLY A 81 -15.17 -3.59 7.15
C GLY A 81 -15.46 -3.31 5.67
N HIS A 82 -15.06 -2.16 5.14
CA HIS A 82 -15.25 -1.81 3.72
C HIS A 82 -13.97 -2.03 2.91
N PHE A 83 -14.12 -2.73 1.78
CA PHE A 83 -13.09 -2.82 0.75
C PHE A 83 -13.13 -1.59 -0.15
N PHE A 84 -11.96 -1.25 -0.71
CA PHE A 84 -11.85 -0.25 -1.76
C PHE A 84 -11.32 -0.93 -3.01
N SER A 85 -12.19 -1.10 -3.98
CA SER A 85 -11.84 -1.47 -5.36
C SER A 85 -12.16 -0.31 -6.27
N TYR A 86 -11.45 -0.21 -7.40
CA TYR A 86 -11.86 0.61 -8.53
C TYR A 86 -12.68 -0.28 -9.49
N ASP A 87 -13.74 0.28 -10.08
CA ASP A 87 -14.44 -0.29 -11.24
C ASP A 87 -13.82 0.24 -12.55
#